data_AF-A0A7J8P769-F1
#
_entry.id   AF-A0A7J8P769-F1
#
_cell.length_a   1.000
_cell.length_b   1.000
_cell.length_c   1.000
_cell.angle_alpha   90.00
_cell.angle_beta   90.00
_cell.angle_gamma   90.00
#
_symmetry.space_group_name_H-M   'P 1'
#
loop_
_entity.id
_entity.type
_entity.pdbx_description
1 polymer ?
#
loop_
_entity_poly.entity_id
_entity_poly.type
_entity_poly.pdbx_seq_one_letter_code
_entity_poly.pdbx_strand_id
1 'polypeptide(L)'
;LETKATFQVGVPLIGEAGVEISSKFETGIEWGETKTTTTMMEVNHQVHVPPMTKVTVNLLMSHGVCDVPFVFTQKDTLYNGTVVTTDVIGNTFTGTNYYNIQYDTKEESLTS
;
A
#
# COMPACT_ATOMS: atom_id res chain seq x y z
N LEU A 1 -29.29 5.16 14.32
CA LEU A 1 -28.25 5.03 15.35
C LEU A 1 -26.94 4.83 14.60
N GLU A 2 -26.22 5.91 14.33
CA GLU A 2 -24.91 5.81 13.68
C GLU A 2 -23.92 5.33 14.74
N THR A 3 -23.48 4.08 14.60
CA THR A 3 -22.50 3.48 15.52
C THR A 3 -21.14 3.71 14.90
N LYS A 4 -20.30 4.52 15.56
CA LYS A 4 -18.94 4.78 15.10
C LYS A 4 -18.06 3.57 15.42
N ALA A 5 -17.59 2.88 14.38
CA ALA A 5 -16.60 1.82 14.49
C ALA A 5 -15.21 2.38 14.22
N THR A 6 -14.21 1.91 14.96
CA THR A 6 -12.81 2.24 14.71
C THR A 6 -12.01 0.97 14.58
N PHE A 7 -11.26 0.83 13.48
CA PHE A 7 -10.36 -0.31 13.28
C PHE A 7 -8.95 0.02 13.73
N GLN A 8 -8.24 -1.01 14.20
CA GLN A 8 -6.79 -1.02 14.37
C GLN A 8 -6.26 -2.22 13.60
N VAL A 9 -5.74 -2.00 12.39
CA VAL A 9 -5.34 -3.07 11.47
C VAL A 9 -4.00 -2.78 10.83
N GLY A 10 -3.22 -3.83 10.60
CA GLY A 10 -2.09 -3.77 9.68
C GLY A 10 -2.60 -3.81 8.24
N VAL A 11 -2.04 -3.00 7.36
CA VAL A 11 -2.48 -2.90 5.96
C VAL A 11 -1.62 -3.82 5.11
N PRO A 12 -2.20 -4.77 4.36
CA PRO A 12 -1.46 -5.56 3.38
C PRO A 12 -0.89 -4.68 2.26
N LEU A 13 0.38 -4.89 1.92
CA LEU A 13 1.11 -4.21 0.86
C LEU A 13 1.85 -5.24 0.00
N ILE A 14 1.95 -4.97 -1.30
CA ILE A 14 2.72 -5.81 -2.22
C ILE A 14 4.16 -5.30 -2.25
N GLY A 15 5.09 -6.13 -1.79
CA GLY A 15 6.54 -5.92 -1.89
C GLY A 15 7.18 -6.85 -2.91
N GLU A 16 8.52 -6.84 -3.00
CA GLU A 16 9.25 -7.70 -3.93
C GLU A 16 9.11 -9.19 -3.61
N ALA A 17 9.00 -9.55 -2.33
CA ALA A 17 8.87 -10.93 -1.87
C ALA A 17 7.42 -11.46 -1.87
N GLY A 18 6.43 -10.61 -2.18
CA GLY A 18 5.00 -10.94 -2.14
C GLY A 18 4.19 -9.98 -1.26
N VAL A 19 3.10 -10.47 -0.67
CA VAL A 19 2.24 -9.67 0.20
C VAL A 19 2.81 -9.63 1.62
N GLU A 20 3.02 -8.43 2.15
CA GLU A 20 3.51 -8.16 3.50
C GLU A 20 2.50 -7.33 4.27
N ILE A 21 2.41 -7.51 5.59
CA ILE A 21 1.57 -6.66 6.45
C ILE A 21 2.42 -5.49 6.94
N SER A 22 1.93 -4.27 6.73
CA SER A 22 2.64 -3.07 7.16
C SER A 22 2.82 -3.04 8.69
N SER A 23 3.98 -2.55 9.15
CA SER A 23 4.27 -2.38 10.59
C SER A 23 3.47 -1.25 11.24
N LYS A 24 2.81 -0.40 10.42
CA LYS A 24 2.00 0.73 10.88
C LYS A 24 0.56 0.27 10.97
N PHE A 25 0.05 0.21 12.21
CA PHE A 25 -1.37 0.02 12.44
C PHE A 25 -2.11 1.29 12.02
N GLU A 26 -3.06 1.15 11.11
CA GLU A 26 -3.98 2.24 10.81
C GLU A 26 -5.09 2.26 11.85
N THR A 27 -5.32 3.44 12.42
CA THR A 27 -6.38 3.68 13.41
C THR A 27 -7.45 4.60 12.84
N GLY A 28 -8.72 4.36 13.17
CA GLY A 28 -9.80 5.30 12.85
C GLY A 28 -10.30 5.23 11.41
N ILE A 29 -10.12 4.09 10.74
CA ILE A 29 -10.83 3.78 9.50
C ILE A 29 -12.31 3.60 9.85
N GLU A 30 -13.21 4.24 9.11
CA GLU A 30 -14.65 4.01 9.24
C GLU A 30 -15.07 2.80 8.41
N TRP A 31 -16.04 2.05 8.92
CA TRP A 31 -16.50 0.85 8.23
C TRP A 31 -17.15 1.19 6.89
N GLY A 32 -16.77 0.47 5.83
CA GLY A 32 -17.36 0.62 4.50
C GLY A 32 -16.78 1.76 3.66
N GLU A 33 -15.79 2.50 4.17
CA GLU A 33 -15.09 3.52 3.41
C GLU A 33 -13.83 2.97 2.72
N THR A 34 -13.59 3.44 1.50
CA THR A 34 -12.31 3.24 0.81
C THR A 34 -11.36 4.35 1.20
N LYS A 35 -10.22 3.98 1.81
CA LYS A 35 -9.18 4.93 2.15
C LYS A 35 -8.09 4.91 1.08
N THR A 36 -7.79 6.08 0.53
CA THR A 36 -6.68 6.28 -0.41
C THR A 36 -5.57 7.06 0.28
N THR A 37 -4.39 6.46 0.39
CA THR A 37 -3.22 7.11 0.96
C THR A 37 -2.21 7.39 -0.14
N THR A 38 -1.92 8.67 -0.38
CA THR A 38 -0.82 9.06 -1.29
C THR A 38 0.48 9.08 -0.50
N THR A 39 1.40 8.17 -0.84
CA THR A 39 2.75 8.16 -0.25
C THR A 39 3.73 8.74 -1.26
N MET A 40 4.54 9.71 -0.83
CA MET A 40 5.66 10.19 -1.63
C MET A 40 6.80 9.17 -1.55
N MET A 41 7.16 8.58 -2.69
CA MET A 41 8.32 7.70 -2.79
C MET A 41 9.47 8.48 -3.40
N GLU A 42 10.54 8.65 -2.63
CA GLU A 42 11.77 9.30 -3.08
C GLU A 42 12.79 8.23 -3.44
N VAL A 43 13.38 8.36 -4.63
CA VAL A 43 14.40 7.43 -5.11
C VAL A 43 15.51 8.22 -5.77
N ASN A 44 16.75 7.90 -5.41
CA ASN A 44 17.93 8.52 -5.98
C ASN A 44 18.59 7.55 -6.97
N HIS A 45 18.65 7.93 -8.25
CA HIS A 45 19.29 7.14 -9.31
C HIS A 45 20.34 7.99 -10.02
N GLN A 46 21.62 7.62 -9.85
CA GLN A 46 22.74 8.33 -10.46
C GLN A 46 23.08 7.70 -11.81
N VAL A 47 23.16 8.55 -12.84
CA VAL A 47 23.44 8.14 -14.22
C VAL A 47 24.71 8.81 -14.71
N HIS A 48 25.62 8.02 -15.27
CA HIS A 48 26.79 8.53 -15.95
C HIS A 48 26.43 8.90 -17.39
N VAL A 49 26.80 10.10 -17.83
CA VAL A 49 26.56 10.58 -19.20
C VAL A 49 27.92 10.79 -19.87
N PRO A 50 28.36 9.87 -20.74
CA PRO A 50 29.61 10.03 -21.48
C PRO A 50 29.58 11.26 -22.40
N PRO A 51 30.75 11.81 -22.77
CA PRO A 51 30.83 12.91 -23.73
C PRO A 51 30.14 12.57 -25.06
N MET A 52 29.44 13.54 -25.66
CA MET A 52 28.74 13.40 -26.95
C MET A 52 27.67 12.30 -26.96
N THR A 53 27.00 12.04 -25.83
CA THR A 53 25.90 11.10 -25.75
C THR A 53 24.64 11.73 -25.17
N LYS A 54 23.48 11.17 -25.53
CA LYS A 54 22.19 11.40 -24.90
C LYS A 54 21.82 10.15 -24.13
N VAL A 55 21.60 10.30 -22.82
CA VAL A 55 21.09 9.22 -21.98
C VAL A 55 19.63 9.48 -21.64
N THR A 56 18.77 8.51 -21.94
CA THR A 56 17.34 8.52 -21.59
C THR A 56 17.11 7.52 -20.46
N VAL A 57 16.52 7.97 -19.36
CA VAL A 57 16.21 7.15 -18.19
C VAL A 57 14.70 6.97 -18.12
N ASN A 58 14.24 5.72 -18.27
CA ASN A 58 12.86 5.33 -18.08
C ASN A 58 12.71 4.73 -16.68
N LEU A 59 11.88 5.34 -15.84
CA LEU A 59 11.49 4.78 -14.56
C LEU A 59 10.23 3.95 -14.75
N LEU A 60 10.29 2.67 -14.39
CA LEU A 60 9.16 1.76 -14.41
C LEU A 60 8.79 1.32 -12.99
N MET A 61 7.50 1.17 -12.73
CA MET A 61 6.97 0.61 -11.49
C MET A 61 5.87 -0.40 -11.82
N SER A 62 5.72 -1.42 -10.97
CA SER A 62 4.64 -2.39 -11.07
C SER A 62 3.43 -1.89 -10.27
N HIS A 63 2.25 -1.82 -10.89
CA HIS A 63 0.99 -1.53 -10.19
C HIS A 63 0.31 -2.85 -9.83
N GLY A 64 0.32 -3.18 -8.54
CA GLY A 64 -0.23 -4.42 -8.01
C GLY A 64 -1.63 -4.25 -7.43
N VAL A 65 -2.40 -5.34 -7.50
CA VAL A 65 -3.68 -5.50 -6.78
C VAL A 65 -3.58 -6.77 -5.95
N CYS A 66 -4.01 -6.71 -4.69
CA CYS A 66 -4.07 -7.87 -3.81
C CYS A 66 -5.45 -7.97 -3.16
N ASP A 67 -5.97 -9.19 -3.13
CA ASP A 67 -7.22 -9.55 -2.46
C ASP A 67 -6.88 -10.48 -1.29
N VAL A 68 -7.12 -10.00 -0.08
CA VAL A 68 -6.74 -10.67 1.17
C VAL A 68 -7.98 -10.92 2.02
N PRO A 69 -8.44 -12.18 2.14
CA PRO A 69 -9.48 -12.55 3.09
C PRO A 69 -9.01 -12.28 4.52
N PHE A 70 -9.89 -11.73 5.36
CA PHE A 70 -9.53 -11.41 6.74
C PHE A 70 -10.59 -11.88 7.75
N VAL A 71 -10.14 -12.08 8.98
CA VAL A 71 -10.98 -12.26 10.17
C VAL A 71 -10.64 -11.15 11.16
N PHE A 72 -11.59 -10.77 12.00
CA PHE A 72 -11.37 -9.73 12.99
C PHE A 72 -12.17 -9.99 14.26
N THR A 73 -11.67 -9.45 15.38
CA THR A 73 -12.35 -9.48 16.66
C THR A 73 -13.08 -8.16 16.88
N GLN A 74 -14.41 -8.21 17.02
CA GLN A 74 -15.25 -7.07 17.33
C GLN A 74 -15.43 -6.94 18.84
N LYS A 75 -15.31 -5.71 19.36
CA LYS A 75 -15.51 -5.39 20.78
C LYS A 75 -16.58 -4.31 20.92
N ASP A 76 -17.75 -4.68 21.42
CA ASP A 76 -18.89 -3.80 21.61
C ASP A 76 -19.09 -3.44 23.08
N THR A 77 -19.30 -2.15 23.36
CA THR A 77 -19.70 -1.68 24.70
C THR A 77 -21.19 -1.34 24.67
N LEU A 78 -22.00 -2.13 25.37
CA LEU A 78 -23.45 -1.96 25.43
C LEU A 78 -23.84 -0.79 26.34
N TYR A 79 -25.10 -0.33 26.27
CA TYR A 79 -25.62 0.78 27.08
C TYR A 79 -25.48 0.59 28.59
N ASN A 80 -25.47 -0.67 29.04
CA ASN A 80 -25.28 -1.02 30.45
C ASN A 80 -23.80 -1.10 30.86
N GLY A 81 -22.86 -0.72 29.98
CA GLY A 81 -21.42 -0.78 30.19
C GLY A 81 -20.80 -2.17 30.02
N THR A 82 -21.60 -3.20 29.68
CA THR A 82 -21.08 -4.54 29.42
C THR A 82 -20.29 -4.55 28.11
N VAL A 83 -19.12 -5.18 28.14
CA VAL A 83 -18.30 -5.40 26.95
C VAL A 83 -18.54 -6.80 26.42
N VAL A 84 -18.92 -6.90 25.14
CA VAL A 84 -19.06 -8.16 24.41
C VAL A 84 -17.95 -8.24 23.37
N THR A 85 -17.31 -9.40 23.26
CA THR A 85 -16.25 -9.64 22.28
C THR A 85 -16.64 -10.83 21.40
N THR A 86 -16.54 -10.66 20.09
CA THR A 86 -16.99 -11.64 19.10
C THR A 86 -15.94 -11.77 18.00
N ASP A 87 -15.57 -13.00 17.67
CA ASP A 87 -14.75 -13.27 16.48
C ASP A 87 -15.66 -13.33 15.25
N VAL A 88 -15.33 -12.53 14.24
CA VAL A 88 -16.13 -12.35 13.03
C VAL A 88 -15.30 -12.75 11.82
N ILE A 89 -15.90 -13.57 10.95
CA ILE A 89 -15.35 -13.84 9.63
C ILE A 89 -15.62 -12.61 8.77
N GLY A 90 -14.56 -11.90 8.41
CA GLY A 90 -14.63 -10.77 7.51
C GLY A 90 -14.86 -11.21 6.07
N ASN A 91 -14.75 -10.26 5.16
CA ASN A 91 -14.77 -10.54 3.74
C ASN A 91 -13.33 -10.42 3.20
N THR A 92 -13.17 -9.73 2.09
CA THR A 92 -11.91 -9.54 1.40
C THR A 92 -11.51 -8.08 1.49
N PHE A 93 -10.28 -7.83 1.91
CA PHE A 93 -9.62 -6.54 1.73
C PHE A 93 -9.01 -6.50 0.33
N THR A 94 -9.34 -5.47 -0.45
CA THR A 94 -8.72 -5.22 -1.75
C THR A 94 -7.80 -4.01 -1.63
N GLY A 95 -6.50 -4.24 -1.80
CA GLY A 95 -5.47 -3.20 -1.75
C GLY A 95 -4.76 -3.07 -3.09
N THR A 96 -4.37 -1.85 -3.44
CA THR A 96 -3.48 -1.58 -4.58
C THR A 96 -2.30 -0.75 -4.15
N ASN A 97 -1.13 -1.03 -4.72
CA ASN A 97 0.05 -0.20 -4.52
C ASN A 97 1.03 -0.34 -5.69
N TYR A 98 1.89 0.67 -5.84
CA TYR A 98 3.05 0.61 -6.71
C TYR A 98 4.22 -0.02 -5.96
N TYR A 99 4.99 -0.87 -6.64
CA TYR A 99 6.16 -1.56 -6.09
C TYR A 99 7.16 -1.90 -7.20
N ASN A 100 8.32 -2.46 -6.83
CA ASN A 100 9.36 -2.93 -7.76
C ASN A 100 9.80 -1.83 -8.74
N ILE A 101 10.60 -0.88 -8.23
CA ILE A 101 11.13 0.22 -9.03
C ILE A 101 12.26 -0.29 -9.91
N GLN A 102 12.16 -0.03 -11.20
CA GLN A 102 13.16 -0.40 -12.18
C GLN A 102 13.56 0.82 -13.02
N TYR A 103 14.82 0.82 -13.43
CA TYR A 103 15.38 1.83 -14.31
C TYR A 103 15.84 1.17 -15.60
N ASP A 104 15.29 1.61 -16.72
CA ASP A 104 15.77 1.27 -18.05
C ASP A 104 16.51 2.49 -18.62
N THR A 105 17.81 2.32 -18.87
CA THR A 105 18.68 3.42 -19.29
C THR A 105 19.19 3.15 -20.70
N LYS A 106 18.91 4.07 -21.61
CA LYS A 106 19.33 3.99 -23.00
C LYS A 106 20.28 5.12 -23.34
N GLU A 107 21.46 4.76 -23.83
CA GLU A 107 22.46 5.71 -24.32
C GLU A 107 22.46 5.74 -25.85
N GLU A 108 22.52 6.94 -26.41
CA GLU A 108 22.59 7.19 -27.84
C GLU A 108 23.70 8.19 -28.14
N SER A 109 24.52 7.93 -29.16
CA SER A 109 25.54 8.89 -29.60
C SER A 109 24.89 10.09 -30.28
N LEU A 110 25.38 11.29 -29.96
CA LEU A 110 25.04 12.51 -30.67
C LEU A 110 25.90 12.58 -31.94
N THR A 111 25.52 11.83 -32.97
CA THR A 111 26.12 11.98 -34.31
C THR A 111 25.85 13.38 -34.84
N SER A 112 26.90 14.04 -35.36
CA SER A 112 26.80 15.33 -36.06
C SER A 112 26.22 15.18 -37.47
#